data_AF-A0A6I7ZCM7-F1
#
_entry.id   AF-A0A6I7ZCM7-F1
#
_cell.length_a   1.000
_cell.length_b   1.000
_cell.length_c   1.000
_cell.angle_alpha   90.00
_cell.angle_beta   90.00
_cell.angle_gamma   90.00
#
_symmetry.space_group_name_H-M   'P 1'
#
loop_
_entity.id
_entity.type
_entity.pdbx_description
1 polymer ?
#
loop_
_entity_poly.entity_id
_entity_poly.type
_entity_poly.pdbx_seq_one_letter_code
_entity_poly.pdbx_strand_id
1 'polypeptide(L)'
;MIDIENIKKRIALSMVTSHFKTYRETDSFKSLKSSDLPAQEKKECMVLDIYKQIKLSLLEIEIETMTNMNNISLVTKKVIDLTQDNIGFQTEFYSLLQKEMHHEKSDDSIMSIYYSIMREKNIVLFEVIEEVVDVAIAQ
;
A
#
# COMPACT_ATOMS: atom_id res chain seq x y z
N MET A 1 -28.48 9.25 -6.01
CA MET A 1 -27.67 8.01 -6.09
C MET A 1 -26.52 8.18 -5.12
N ILE A 2 -26.33 7.27 -4.16
CA ILE A 2 -25.23 7.38 -3.18
C ILE A 2 -23.94 7.00 -3.90
N ASP A 3 -22.97 7.90 -3.91
CA ASP A 3 -21.65 7.64 -4.48
C ASP A 3 -20.80 6.89 -3.46
N ILE A 4 -20.86 5.56 -3.56
CA ILE A 4 -20.17 4.62 -2.67
C ILE A 4 -18.64 4.83 -2.74
N GLU A 5 -18.10 5.19 -3.91
CA GLU A 5 -16.66 5.42 -4.07
C GLU A 5 -16.20 6.69 -3.35
N ASN A 6 -16.97 7.78 -3.45
CA ASN A 6 -16.67 9.00 -2.68
C ASN A 6 -16.80 8.79 -1.16
N ILE A 7 -17.72 7.93 -0.70
CA ILE A 7 -17.81 7.57 0.72
C ILE A 7 -16.59 6.77 1.17
N LYS A 8 -16.16 5.76 0.39
CA LYS A 8 -14.95 4.98 0.67
C LYS A 8 -13.71 5.88 0.75
N LYS A 9 -13.56 6.82 -0.20
CA LYS A 9 -12.45 7.78 -0.21
C LYS A 9 -12.44 8.65 1.05
N ARG A 10 -13.59 9.17 1.50
CA ARG A 10 -13.69 9.98 2.72
C ARG A 10 -13.33 9.21 3.98
N ILE A 11 -13.78 7.95 4.10
CA ILE A 11 -13.42 7.08 5.23
C ILE A 11 -11.92 6.79 5.20
N ALA A 12 -11.39 6.43 4.04
CA ALA A 12 -9.97 6.17 3.85
C ALA A 12 -9.10 7.39 4.20
N LEU A 13 -9.51 8.61 3.82
CA LEU A 13 -8.76 9.85 4.01
C LEU A 13 -8.40 10.09 5.48
N SER A 14 -9.37 9.91 6.39
CA SER A 14 -9.15 10.06 7.84
C SER A 14 -8.07 9.10 8.34
N MET A 15 -8.15 7.85 7.92
CA MET A 15 -7.25 6.78 8.35
C MET A 15 -5.85 7.00 7.77
N VAL A 16 -5.78 7.31 6.47
CA VAL A 16 -4.53 7.64 5.75
C VAL A 16 -3.82 8.82 6.39
N THR A 17 -4.55 9.90 6.68
CA THR A 17 -3.99 11.09 7.33
C THR A 17 -3.41 10.75 8.70
N SER A 18 -4.09 9.90 9.46
CA SER A 18 -3.60 9.45 10.77
C SER A 18 -2.32 8.63 10.64
N HIS A 19 -2.32 7.60 9.78
CA HIS A 19 -1.13 6.78 9.54
C HIS A 19 0.05 7.59 9.01
N PHE A 20 -0.20 8.56 8.13
CA PHE A 20 0.85 9.41 7.62
C PHE A 20 1.49 10.29 8.70
N LYS A 21 0.70 10.83 9.64
CA LYS A 21 1.24 11.57 10.78
C LYS A 21 2.17 10.71 11.62
N THR A 22 1.77 9.48 11.94
CA THR A 22 2.62 8.53 12.67
C THR A 22 3.87 8.17 11.87
N TYR A 23 3.73 7.91 10.56
CA TYR A 23 4.84 7.56 9.69
C TYR A 23 5.92 8.65 9.65
N ARG A 24 5.53 9.94 9.66
CA ARG A 24 6.48 11.07 9.66
C ARG A 24 7.44 11.09 10.86
N GLU A 25 7.06 10.46 11.96
CA GLU A 25 7.88 10.41 13.18
C GLU A 25 8.91 9.27 13.15
N THR A 26 8.76 8.32 12.21
CA THR A 26 9.61 7.13 12.09
C THR A 26 10.98 7.44 11.51
N ASP A 27 11.98 6.63 11.88
CA ASP A 27 13.32 6.73 11.32
C ASP A 27 13.38 6.32 9.84
N SER A 28 12.47 5.45 9.39
CA SER A 28 12.28 5.13 7.97
C SER A 28 11.95 6.38 7.15
N PHE A 29 11.02 7.21 7.62
CA PHE A 29 10.68 8.46 6.94
C PHE A 29 11.86 9.44 6.91
N LYS A 30 12.57 9.60 8.04
CA LYS A 30 13.74 10.49 8.12
C LYS A 30 14.83 10.05 7.14
N SER A 31 15.14 8.75 7.13
CA SER A 31 16.11 8.13 6.23
C SER A 31 15.74 8.34 4.76
N LEU A 32 14.48 8.06 4.40
CA LEU A 32 13.96 8.26 3.04
C LEU A 32 13.99 9.72 2.60
N LYS A 33 13.71 10.67 3.51
CA LYS A 33 13.78 12.09 3.20
C LYS A 33 15.23 12.51 2.88
N SER A 34 16.20 12.01 3.65
CA SER A 34 17.63 12.30 3.51
C SER A 34 18.36 11.52 2.41
N SER A 35 17.71 10.52 1.78
CA SER A 35 18.36 9.72 0.75
C SER A 35 18.64 10.52 -0.53
N ASP A 36 19.46 9.96 -1.40
CA ASP A 36 19.79 10.49 -2.73
C ASP A 36 18.80 10.06 -3.82
N LEU A 37 17.74 9.33 -3.45
CA LEU A 37 16.72 8.87 -4.40
C LEU A 37 16.02 10.04 -5.12
N PRO A 38 15.60 9.83 -6.40
CA PRO A 38 14.76 10.77 -7.11
C PRO A 38 13.47 11.09 -6.34
N ALA A 39 12.94 12.32 -6.51
CA ALA A 39 11.74 12.76 -5.80
C ALA A 39 10.53 11.85 -6.03
N GLN A 40 10.37 11.34 -7.25
CA GLN A 40 9.30 10.41 -7.60
C GLN A 40 9.44 9.08 -6.85
N GLU A 41 10.63 8.48 -6.82
CA GLU A 41 10.87 7.24 -6.07
C GLU A 41 10.69 7.42 -4.56
N LYS A 42 11.07 8.59 -4.02
CA LYS A 42 10.78 8.92 -2.61
C LYS A 42 9.28 8.94 -2.34
N LYS A 43 8.49 9.56 -3.22
CA LYS A 43 7.02 9.56 -3.12
C LYS A 43 6.47 8.14 -3.16
N GLU A 44 6.90 7.33 -4.13
CA GLU A 44 6.45 5.95 -4.28
C GLU A 44 6.73 5.11 -3.03
N CYS A 45 7.93 5.24 -2.45
CA CYS A 45 8.29 4.63 -1.17
C CYS A 45 7.37 5.08 -0.03
N MET A 46 7.13 6.39 0.12
CA MET A 46 6.24 6.92 1.16
C MET A 46 4.82 6.36 1.01
N VAL A 47 4.26 6.39 -0.20
CA VAL A 47 2.91 5.88 -0.49
C VAL A 47 2.82 4.39 -0.15
N LEU A 48 3.82 3.60 -0.53
CA LEU A 48 3.83 2.15 -0.25
C LEU A 48 3.94 1.85 1.24
N ASP A 49 4.74 2.60 1.99
CA ASP A 49 4.87 2.43 3.44
C ASP A 49 3.54 2.73 4.16
N ILE A 50 2.88 3.83 3.80
CA ILE A 50 1.56 4.18 4.34
C ILE A 50 0.51 3.14 3.97
N TYR A 51 0.51 2.71 2.70
CA TYR A 51 -0.39 1.66 2.22
C TYR A 51 -0.23 0.37 3.03
N LYS A 52 1.01 -0.08 3.29
CA LYS A 52 1.28 -1.28 4.10
C LYS A 52 0.70 -1.15 5.50
N GLN A 53 0.90 -0.01 6.16
CA GLN A 53 0.36 0.23 7.51
C GLN A 53 -1.16 0.19 7.53
N ILE A 54 -1.81 0.88 6.58
CA ILE A 54 -3.27 0.88 6.45
C ILE A 54 -3.79 -0.54 6.22
N LYS A 55 -3.18 -1.29 5.31
CA LYS A 55 -3.62 -2.64 4.99
C LYS A 55 -3.49 -3.56 6.21
N LEU A 56 -2.41 -3.44 6.97
CA LEU A 56 -2.23 -4.19 8.21
C LEU A 56 -3.31 -3.83 9.24
N SER A 57 -3.58 -2.56 9.49
CA SER A 57 -4.61 -2.15 10.45
C SER A 57 -6.02 -2.59 10.03
N LEU A 58 -6.35 -2.56 8.73
CA LEU A 58 -7.61 -3.10 8.23
C LEU A 58 -7.73 -4.60 8.47
N LEU A 59 -6.65 -5.36 8.25
CA LEU A 59 -6.62 -6.80 8.50
C LEU A 59 -6.73 -7.12 9.99
N GLU A 60 -6.08 -6.35 10.86
CA GLU A 60 -6.20 -6.49 12.31
C GLU A 60 -7.65 -6.29 12.76
N ILE A 61 -8.31 -5.22 12.31
CA ILE A 61 -9.72 -4.94 12.61
C ILE A 61 -10.63 -6.08 12.11
N GLU A 62 -10.39 -6.57 10.91
CA GLU A 62 -11.18 -7.66 10.32
C GLU A 62 -11.02 -8.95 11.15
N ILE A 63 -9.79 -9.35 11.46
CA ILE A 63 -9.48 -10.55 12.25
C ILE A 63 -10.06 -10.44 13.66
N GLU A 64 -9.91 -9.28 14.31
CA GLU A 64 -10.48 -9.04 15.64
C GLU A 64 -12.00 -9.19 15.61
N THR A 65 -12.67 -8.59 14.62
CA THR A 65 -14.12 -8.72 14.44
C THR A 65 -14.55 -10.17 14.26
N MET A 66 -13.85 -10.93 13.41
CA MET A 66 -14.14 -12.34 13.16
C MET A 66 -13.90 -13.21 14.41
N THR A 67 -12.87 -12.90 15.17
CA THR A 67 -12.54 -13.59 16.44
C THR A 67 -13.59 -13.31 17.50
N ASN A 68 -14.04 -12.07 17.63
CA ASN A 68 -15.11 -11.67 18.56
C ASN A 68 -16.46 -12.33 18.22
N MET A 69 -16.68 -12.68 16.96
CA MET A 69 -17.84 -13.48 16.52
C MET A 69 -17.68 -14.99 16.78
N ASN A 70 -16.57 -15.44 17.41
CA ASN A 70 -16.20 -16.85 17.60
C ASN A 70 -16.22 -17.69 16.30
N ASN A 71 -16.00 -17.05 15.15
CA ASN A 71 -16.07 -17.71 13.85
C ASN A 71 -14.69 -18.17 13.37
N ILE A 72 -14.13 -19.17 14.07
CA ILE A 72 -12.79 -19.70 13.79
C ILE A 72 -12.65 -20.17 12.33
N SER A 73 -13.70 -20.76 11.75
CA SER A 73 -13.70 -21.19 10.34
C SER A 73 -13.48 -20.03 9.37
N LEU A 74 -14.11 -18.88 9.62
CA LEU A 74 -13.94 -17.68 8.81
C LEU A 74 -12.53 -17.09 8.97
N VAL A 75 -11.98 -17.08 10.19
CA VAL A 75 -10.59 -16.67 10.44
C VAL A 75 -9.60 -17.55 9.67
N THR A 76 -9.74 -18.88 9.75
CA THR A 76 -8.87 -19.81 9.01
C THR A 76 -8.97 -19.62 7.51
N LYS A 77 -10.20 -19.46 6.98
CA LYS A 77 -10.41 -19.17 5.56
C LYS A 77 -9.69 -17.89 5.16
N LYS A 78 -9.84 -16.81 5.94
CA LYS A 78 -9.17 -15.53 5.67
C LYS A 78 -7.65 -15.67 5.63
N VAL A 79 -7.06 -16.41 6.57
CA VAL A 79 -5.60 -16.66 6.60
C VAL A 79 -5.15 -17.41 5.34
N ILE A 80 -5.92 -18.40 4.89
CA ILE A 80 -5.63 -19.14 3.65
C ILE A 80 -5.72 -18.20 2.44
N ASP A 81 -6.79 -17.41 2.33
CA ASP A 81 -7.00 -16.46 1.23
C ASP A 81 -5.83 -15.45 1.17
N LEU A 82 -5.42 -14.89 2.32
CA LEU A 82 -4.27 -13.97 2.40
C LEU A 82 -2.94 -14.64 1.99
N THR A 83 -2.77 -15.92 2.30
CA THR A 83 -1.58 -16.68 1.91
C THR A 83 -1.54 -16.91 0.40
N GLN A 84 -2.69 -17.26 -0.19
CA GLN A 84 -2.83 -17.43 -1.63
C GLN A 84 -2.60 -16.12 -2.39
N ASP A 85 -3.18 -15.02 -1.91
CA ASP A 85 -2.97 -13.68 -2.48
C ASP A 85 -1.49 -13.28 -2.47
N ASN A 86 -0.77 -13.58 -1.38
CA ASN A 86 0.66 -13.30 -1.27
C ASN A 86 1.49 -14.13 -2.26
N ILE A 87 1.22 -15.43 -2.37
CA ILE A 87 1.88 -16.31 -3.36
C ILE A 87 1.62 -15.82 -4.79
N GLY A 88 0.37 -15.45 -5.09
CA GLY A 88 -0.02 -14.91 -6.39
C GLY A 88 0.72 -13.60 -6.70
N PHE A 89 0.78 -12.69 -5.72
CA PHE A 89 1.53 -11.45 -5.84
C PHE A 89 3.02 -11.69 -6.09
N GLN A 90 3.67 -12.57 -5.33
CA GLN A 90 5.10 -12.88 -5.52
C GLN A 90 5.36 -13.42 -6.92
N THR A 91 4.52 -14.33 -7.41
CA THR A 91 4.66 -14.92 -8.74
C THR A 91 4.56 -13.87 -9.85
N GLU A 92 3.60 -12.96 -9.74
CA GLU A 92 3.41 -11.84 -10.68
C GLU A 92 4.58 -10.85 -10.61
N PHE A 93 4.99 -10.45 -9.41
CA PHE A 93 6.11 -9.54 -9.21
C PHE A 93 7.42 -10.12 -9.76
N TYR A 94 7.74 -11.38 -9.48
CA TYR A 94 8.95 -12.02 -10.02
C TYR A 94 8.91 -12.12 -11.55
N SER A 95 7.75 -12.40 -12.13
CA SER A 95 7.59 -12.48 -13.59
C SER A 95 7.83 -11.11 -14.26
N LEU A 96 7.32 -10.03 -13.66
CA LEU A 96 7.55 -8.66 -14.12
C LEU A 96 8.99 -8.22 -13.90
N LEU A 97 9.58 -8.55 -12.75
CA LEU A 97 11.00 -8.26 -12.46
C LEU A 97 11.92 -8.95 -13.47
N GLN A 98 11.68 -10.23 -13.79
CA GLN A 98 12.45 -10.95 -14.80
C GLN A 98 12.33 -10.30 -16.17
N LYS A 99 11.10 -9.93 -16.57
CA LYS A 99 10.85 -9.24 -17.84
C LYS A 99 11.67 -7.94 -17.92
N GLU A 100 11.63 -7.11 -16.89
CA GLU A 100 12.33 -5.83 -16.86
C GLU A 100 13.85 -5.98 -16.78
N MET A 101 14.36 -6.99 -16.07
CA MET A 101 15.79 -7.34 -16.07
C MET A 101 16.31 -7.82 -17.44
N HIS A 102 15.45 -8.44 -18.25
CA HIS A 102 15.80 -8.91 -19.61
C HIS A 102 15.66 -7.81 -20.68
N HIS A 103 15.01 -6.70 -20.37
CA HIS A 103 15.02 -5.49 -21.19
C HIS A 103 16.23 -4.63 -20.79
N GLU A 104 17.33 -4.69 -21.55
CA GLU A 104 18.60 -3.96 -21.31
C GLU A 104 18.49 -2.41 -21.24
N LYS A 105 17.27 -1.84 -21.30
CA LYS A 105 16.97 -0.41 -21.27
C LYS A 105 15.68 -0.08 -20.51
N SER A 106 15.31 -0.87 -19.50
CA SER A 106 14.22 -0.44 -18.62
C SER A 106 14.70 0.77 -17.80
N ASP A 107 14.16 1.95 -18.11
CA ASP A 107 14.38 3.18 -17.33
C ASP A 107 13.60 3.14 -16.00
N ASP A 108 12.71 2.17 -15.81
CA ASP A 108 11.88 2.04 -14.62
C ASP A 108 12.63 1.35 -13.48
N SER A 109 12.67 2.02 -12.32
CA SER A 109 13.23 1.42 -11.12
C SER A 109 12.40 0.20 -10.68
N ILE A 110 13.04 -0.77 -10.02
CA ILE A 110 12.34 -1.90 -9.38
C ILE A 110 11.21 -1.41 -8.46
N MET A 111 11.41 -0.26 -7.81
CA MET A 111 10.40 0.37 -6.96
C MET A 111 9.18 0.83 -7.74
N SER A 112 9.36 1.42 -8.92
CA SER A 112 8.28 1.92 -9.78
C SER A 112 7.46 0.76 -10.38
N ILE A 113 8.11 -0.36 -10.69
CA ILE A 113 7.43 -1.61 -11.09
C ILE A 113 6.57 -2.13 -9.93
N TYR A 114 7.15 -2.25 -8.73
CA TYR A 114 6.42 -2.71 -7.54
C TYR A 114 5.24 -1.78 -7.21
N TYR A 115 5.46 -0.46 -7.31
CA TYR A 115 4.42 0.56 -7.11
C TYR A 115 3.24 0.37 -8.04
N SER A 116 3.51 0.19 -9.34
CA SER A 116 2.49 0.07 -10.39
C SER A 116 1.57 -1.13 -10.15
N ILE A 117 2.14 -2.30 -9.83
CA ILE A 117 1.37 -3.53 -9.54
C ILE A 117 0.46 -3.32 -8.32
N MET A 118 0.99 -2.71 -7.26
CA MET A 118 0.24 -2.50 -6.02
C MET A 118 -0.90 -1.50 -6.20
N ARG A 119 -0.65 -0.44 -6.98
CA ARG A 119 -1.62 0.58 -7.36
C ARG A 119 -2.75 0.00 -8.19
N GLU A 120 -2.45 -0.80 -9.21
CA GLU A 120 -3.48 -1.41 -10.09
C GLU A 120 -4.48 -2.26 -9.30
N LYS A 121 -4.00 -3.01 -8.31
CA LYS A 121 -4.86 -3.84 -7.45
C LYS A 121 -5.68 -3.05 -6.42
N ASN A 122 -5.31 -1.80 -6.12
CA ASN A 122 -5.86 -1.03 -4.99
C ASN A 122 -6.06 0.45 -5.33
N ILE A 123 -6.49 0.75 -6.56
CA ILE A 123 -6.51 2.11 -7.16
C ILE A 123 -7.09 3.16 -6.22
N VAL A 124 -8.29 2.91 -5.69
CA VAL A 124 -9.02 3.89 -4.85
C VAL A 124 -8.28 4.24 -3.57
N LEU A 125 -7.61 3.26 -2.95
CA LEU A 125 -6.84 3.50 -1.73
C LEU A 125 -5.53 4.22 -2.04
N PHE A 126 -4.87 3.85 -3.16
CA PHE A 126 -3.67 4.55 -3.62
C PHE A 126 -3.93 6.00 -3.96
N GLU A 127 -5.03 6.32 -4.64
CA GLU A 127 -5.39 7.71 -4.96
C GLU A 127 -5.49 8.59 -3.71
N VAL A 128 -6.09 8.07 -2.63
CA VAL A 128 -6.23 8.82 -1.37
C VAL A 128 -4.88 8.97 -0.66
N ILE A 129 -4.03 7.94 -0.70
CA ILE A 129 -2.68 8.01 -0.11
C ILE A 129 -1.80 8.98 -0.91
N GLU A 130 -1.83 8.91 -2.24
CA GLU A 130 -1.13 9.83 -3.14
C GLU A 130 -1.50 11.28 -2.82
N GLU A 131 -2.80 11.58 -2.69
CA GLU A 131 -3.29 12.93 -2.37
C GLU A 131 -2.77 13.44 -1.02
N VAL A 132 -2.80 12.61 0.03
CA VAL A 132 -2.29 12.99 1.36
C VAL A 132 -0.78 13.21 1.33
N VAL A 133 -0.03 12.35 0.64
CA VAL A 133 1.43 12.48 0.50
C VAL A 133 1.80 13.73 -0.29
N ASP A 134 1.08 14.03 -1.37
CA ASP A 134 1.33 15.22 -2.21
C ASP A 134 1.12 16.53 -1.43
N VAL A 135 0.00 16.65 -0.71
CA VAL A 135 -0.27 17.82 0.16
C VAL A 135 0.81 17.96 1.23
N ALA A 136 1.29 16.84 1.75
CA ALA A 136 2.26 16.82 2.81
C ALA A 136 3.68 17.20 2.35
N ILE A 137 4.10 16.78 1.15
CA ILE A 137 5.42 17.11 0.59
C ILE A 137 5.47 18.59 0.16
N ALA A 138 4.34 19.19 -0.19
CA ALA A 138 4.25 20.60 -0.58
C ALA A 138 4.39 21.60 0.59
N GLN A 139 4.39 21.12 1.85
CA GLN A 139 4.50 21.91 3.09
C GLN A 139 5.91 21.82 3.70
#